data_AF-A0A352JRQ2-F1
#
_entry.id   AF-A0A352JRQ2-F1
#
_cell.length_a   1.000
_cell.length_b   1.000
_cell.length_c   1.000
_cell.angle_alpha   90.00
_cell.angle_beta   90.00
_cell.angle_gamma   90.00
#
_symmetry.space_group_name_H-M   'P 1'
#
loop_
_entity.id
_entity.type
_entity.pdbx_description
1 polymer ?
#
loop_
_entity_poly.entity_id
_entity_poly.type
_entity_poly.pdbx_seq_one_letter_code
_entity_poly.pdbx_strand_id
1 'polypeptide(L)'
;MKTVAVDDNVRINLIILVLAVLSIITSFIPQWHLWGLDSVGVLFLPFRLLCLGLLILLAIPAIGSNIGTKFGDWLYSFTGKQLKVIYAILAAVLVILFILLKSNNHLLGDGYNLLGVIKRGNYFSPTEPLDYLLHNMVFSLLGRGDNAAYQSYAICSIACGAIFLTALYYIIKNKVDLILSLAVVFCFTALQFFFGYVENYTFSFLFMFFYSLSAIRDLNARHLSLLTIALLILACAFQLSSISLIPSFIFLLLLNFPGKTKYLIMLGVILACGLLVAGYMILFSQVPLAGIFVPLAKTPSNPYTLFSGQHI
;
A
#
# COMPACT_ATOMS: atom_id res chain seq x y z
N MET A 1 22.13 2.17 40.53
CA MET A 1 20.80 2.47 39.95
C MET A 1 20.51 1.44 38.87
N LYS A 2 19.55 0.52 39.09
CA LYS A 2 19.02 -0.33 38.01
C LYS A 2 18.07 0.55 37.20
N THR A 3 18.35 0.77 35.93
CA THR A 3 17.39 1.34 34.99
C THR A 3 16.21 0.37 34.92
N VAL A 4 15.07 0.76 35.49
CA VAL A 4 13.81 0.03 35.35
C VAL A 4 13.48 0.09 33.87
N ALA A 5 13.58 -1.05 33.18
CA ALA A 5 13.13 -1.17 31.81
C ALA A 5 11.64 -0.84 31.81
N VAL A 6 11.28 0.31 31.25
CA VAL A 6 9.88 0.64 30.98
C VAL A 6 9.34 -0.45 30.06
N ASP A 7 8.28 -1.12 30.48
CA ASP A 7 7.58 -2.13 29.68
C ASP A 7 7.28 -1.57 28.29
N ASP A 8 7.66 -2.30 27.23
CA ASP A 8 7.46 -1.87 25.85
C ASP A 8 5.99 -1.54 25.55
N ASN A 9 5.04 -2.18 26.27
CA ASN A 9 3.62 -1.87 26.20
C ASN A 9 3.32 -0.42 26.63
N VAL A 10 3.97 0.06 27.69
CA VAL A 10 3.78 1.43 28.18
C VAL A 10 4.29 2.43 27.15
N ARG A 11 5.42 2.12 26.49
CA ARG A 11 5.98 2.96 25.43
C ARG A 11 5.06 3.04 24.22
N ILE A 12 4.55 1.89 23.76
CA ILE A 12 3.61 1.81 22.63
C ILE A 12 2.34 2.60 22.95
N ASN A 13 1.75 2.40 24.13
CA ASN A 13 0.53 3.10 24.55
C ASN A 13 0.75 4.61 24.62
N LEU A 14 1.90 5.05 25.14
CA LEU A 14 2.24 6.47 25.19
C LEU A 14 2.36 7.08 23.79
N ILE A 15 3.00 6.38 22.85
CA ILE A 15 3.13 6.84 21.46
C ILE A 15 1.74 6.95 20.81
N ILE A 16 0.89 5.93 20.95
CA ILE A 16 -0.48 5.94 20.42
C ILE A 16 -1.27 7.12 20.99
N LEU A 17 -1.16 7.35 22.30
CA LEU A 17 -1.84 8.45 22.98
C LEU A 17 -1.37 9.81 22.46
N VAL A 18 -0.05 10.02 22.35
CA VAL A 18 0.53 11.25 21.82
C VAL A 18 0.05 11.49 20.39
N LEU A 19 0.09 10.47 19.54
CA LEU A 19 -0.39 10.58 18.15
C LEU A 19 -1.89 10.90 18.10
N ALA A 20 -2.72 10.25 18.93
CA ALA A 20 -4.15 10.51 18.99
C ALA A 20 -4.49 11.95 19.41
N VAL A 21 -3.80 12.45 20.43
CA VAL A 21 -3.95 13.84 20.91
C VAL A 21 -3.50 14.82 19.85
N LEU A 22 -2.32 14.60 19.25
CA LEU A 22 -1.81 15.43 18.16
C LEU A 22 -2.79 15.46 16.99
N SER A 23 -3.29 14.31 16.53
CA SER A 23 -4.26 14.23 15.43
C SER A 23 -5.52 15.06 15.67
N ILE A 24 -5.99 15.15 16.92
CA ILE A 24 -7.17 15.96 17.23
C ILE A 24 -6.84 17.43 17.32
N ILE A 25 -5.71 17.80 17.91
CA ILE A 25 -5.25 19.20 17.91
C ILE A 25 -5.12 19.69 16.47
N THR A 26 -4.45 18.93 15.61
CA THR A 26 -4.26 19.26 14.19
C THR A 26 -5.58 19.26 13.41
N SER A 27 -6.59 18.50 13.84
CA SER A 27 -7.92 18.49 13.20
C SER A 27 -8.67 19.82 13.27
N PHE A 28 -8.28 20.74 14.15
CA PHE A 28 -8.86 22.09 14.26
C PHE A 28 -8.13 23.13 13.41
N ILE A 29 -6.92 22.82 12.96
CA ILE A 29 -6.05 23.71 12.19
C ILE A 29 -5.55 22.92 10.99
N PRO A 30 -6.44 22.58 10.03
CA PRO A 30 -6.03 21.83 8.85
C PRO A 30 -5.01 22.66 8.07
N GLN A 31 -3.82 22.08 7.87
CA GLN A 31 -2.71 22.67 7.15
C GLN A 31 -2.08 21.60 6.29
N TRP A 32 -1.62 21.97 5.11
CA TRP A 32 -1.03 21.04 4.15
C TRP A 32 0.21 20.28 4.71
N HIS A 33 0.98 20.90 5.61
CA HIS A 33 2.13 20.26 6.26
C HIS A 33 1.75 19.34 7.44
N LEU A 34 0.47 19.35 7.86
CA LEU A 34 -0.09 18.46 8.87
C LEU A 34 -0.89 17.31 8.25
N TRP A 35 -0.76 17.12 6.93
CA TRP A 35 -1.53 16.15 6.18
C TRP A 35 -1.38 14.75 6.77
N GLY A 36 -2.52 14.15 7.07
CA GLY A 36 -2.61 12.82 7.69
C GLY A 36 -2.84 12.89 9.19
N LEU A 37 -2.18 13.80 9.90
CA LEU A 37 -2.49 14.05 11.32
C LEU A 37 -3.85 14.76 11.46
N ASP A 38 -4.17 15.66 10.54
CA ASP A 38 -5.43 16.40 10.48
C ASP A 38 -6.62 15.60 9.92
N SER A 39 -6.41 14.35 9.46
CA SER A 39 -7.42 13.52 8.78
C SER A 39 -8.69 13.26 9.61
N VAL A 40 -8.55 13.21 10.94
CA VAL A 40 -9.68 13.12 11.88
C VAL A 40 -10.62 14.34 11.78
N GLY A 41 -10.12 15.44 11.20
CA GLY A 41 -10.85 16.66 10.86
C GLY A 41 -12.00 16.47 9.87
N VAL A 42 -12.06 15.34 9.17
CA VAL A 42 -13.20 15.02 8.29
C VAL A 42 -14.42 14.55 9.09
N LEU A 43 -14.22 14.02 10.31
CA LEU A 43 -15.31 13.55 11.17
C LEU A 43 -16.04 14.72 11.83
N PHE A 44 -17.31 14.54 12.21
CA PHE A 44 -18.02 15.52 13.03
C PHE A 44 -17.47 15.52 14.47
N LEU A 45 -17.45 16.69 15.14
CA LEU A 45 -16.69 16.90 16.39
C LEU A 45 -16.96 15.86 17.50
N PRO A 46 -18.22 15.48 17.83
CA PRO A 46 -18.50 14.44 18.81
C PRO A 46 -17.86 13.10 18.48
N PHE A 47 -17.79 12.72 17.20
CA PHE A 47 -17.12 11.48 16.79
C PHE A 47 -15.61 11.58 16.98
N ARG A 48 -14.99 12.73 16.71
CA ARG A 48 -13.56 12.96 17.00
C ARG A 48 -13.26 12.74 18.49
N LEU A 49 -14.06 13.39 19.35
CA LEU A 49 -13.90 13.29 20.80
C LEU A 49 -14.17 11.87 21.31
N LEU A 50 -15.15 11.16 20.73
CA LEU A 50 -15.41 9.76 21.04
C LEU A 50 -14.21 8.88 20.67
N CYS A 51 -13.65 9.02 19.46
CA CYS A 51 -12.45 8.29 19.05
C CYS A 51 -11.27 8.59 19.98
N LEU A 52 -11.06 9.84 20.39
CA LEU A 52 -10.05 10.19 21.39
C LEU A 52 -10.29 9.49 22.71
N GLY A 53 -11.51 9.57 23.24
CA GLY A 53 -11.88 8.97 24.51
C GLY A 53 -11.62 7.48 24.50
N LEU A 54 -11.99 6.79 23.41
CA LEU A 54 -11.71 5.37 23.22
C LEU A 54 -10.21 5.07 23.16
N LEU A 55 -9.42 5.86 22.43
CA LEU A 55 -7.97 5.68 22.36
C LEU A 55 -7.28 5.94 23.71
N ILE A 56 -7.70 6.97 24.45
CA ILE A 56 -7.21 7.25 25.81
C ILE A 56 -7.54 6.07 26.72
N LEU A 57 -8.78 5.58 26.69
CA LEU A 57 -9.21 4.44 27.50
C LEU A 57 -8.41 3.18 27.16
N LEU A 58 -8.17 2.91 25.88
CA LEU A 58 -7.37 1.76 25.43
C LEU A 58 -5.88 1.90 25.76
N ALA A 59 -5.34 3.12 25.84
CA ALA A 59 -3.97 3.38 26.23
C ALA A 59 -3.70 3.12 27.73
N ILE A 60 -4.73 3.10 28.58
CA ILE A 60 -4.60 2.72 29.99
C ILE A 60 -4.28 1.22 30.05
N PRO A 61 -3.08 0.80 30.52
CA PRO A 61 -2.63 -0.60 30.41
C PRO A 61 -3.61 -1.61 31.00
N ALA A 62 -4.23 -1.30 32.14
CA ALA A 62 -5.21 -2.18 32.78
C ALA A 62 -6.48 -2.39 31.93
N ILE A 63 -6.92 -1.37 31.19
CA ILE A 63 -8.10 -1.44 30.32
C ILE A 63 -7.73 -2.12 29.01
N GLY A 64 -6.68 -1.63 28.34
CA GLY A 64 -6.21 -2.17 27.07
C GLY A 64 -5.84 -3.65 27.16
N SER A 65 -5.10 -4.06 28.20
CA SER A 65 -4.75 -5.48 28.40
C SER A 65 -5.98 -6.34 28.67
N ASN A 66 -6.92 -5.89 29.53
CA ASN A 66 -8.14 -6.63 29.84
C ASN A 66 -9.08 -6.77 28.63
N ILE A 67 -9.22 -5.73 27.81
CA ILE A 67 -10.00 -5.79 26.56
C ILE A 67 -9.29 -6.69 25.56
N GLY A 68 -7.98 -6.52 25.38
CA GLY A 68 -7.17 -7.31 24.46
C GLY A 68 -7.16 -8.81 24.79
N THR A 69 -7.00 -9.17 26.07
CA THR A 69 -7.05 -10.56 26.52
C THR A 69 -8.44 -11.17 26.32
N LYS A 70 -9.50 -10.49 26.76
CA LYS A 70 -10.88 -10.96 26.55
C LYS A 70 -11.24 -11.12 25.09
N PHE A 71 -10.83 -10.17 24.24
CA PHE A 71 -11.08 -10.25 22.80
C PHE A 71 -10.27 -11.37 22.15
N GLY A 72 -9.00 -11.53 22.56
CA GLY A 72 -8.16 -12.65 22.15
C GLY A 72 -8.78 -13.99 22.54
N ASP A 73 -9.10 -14.19 23.83
CA ASP A 73 -9.73 -15.41 24.35
C ASP A 73 -11.05 -15.72 23.64
N TRP A 74 -11.87 -14.69 23.39
CA TRP A 74 -13.09 -14.83 22.60
C TRP A 74 -12.80 -15.29 21.16
N LEU A 75 -11.81 -14.71 20.48
CA LEU A 75 -11.41 -15.15 19.13
C LEU A 75 -10.84 -16.57 19.14
N TYR A 76 -10.04 -16.94 20.15
CA TYR A 76 -9.47 -18.28 20.30
C TYR A 76 -10.52 -19.33 20.68
N SER A 77 -11.68 -18.91 21.22
CA SER A 77 -12.79 -19.83 21.49
C SER A 77 -13.44 -20.39 20.22
N PHE A 78 -13.24 -19.75 19.07
CA PHE A 78 -13.77 -20.23 17.80
C PHE A 78 -12.91 -21.35 17.20
N THR A 79 -13.57 -22.35 16.66
CA THR A 79 -12.91 -23.40 15.86
C THR A 79 -12.35 -22.82 14.56
N GLY A 80 -11.33 -23.48 14.01
CA GLY A 80 -10.77 -23.10 12.71
C GLY A 80 -11.79 -23.08 11.57
N LYS A 81 -12.87 -23.90 11.63
CA LYS A 81 -13.97 -23.85 10.65
C LYS A 81 -14.82 -22.60 10.81
N GLN A 82 -15.16 -22.22 12.04
CA GLN A 82 -15.91 -20.99 12.32
C GLN A 82 -15.13 -19.76 11.88
N LEU A 83 -13.83 -19.68 12.18
CA LEU A 83 -12.99 -18.55 11.76
C LEU A 83 -12.91 -18.41 10.23
N LYS A 84 -12.90 -19.53 9.48
CA LYS A 84 -12.97 -19.50 8.01
C LYS A 84 -14.29 -18.91 7.51
N VAL A 85 -15.41 -19.28 8.12
CA VAL A 85 -16.74 -18.76 7.76
C VAL A 85 -16.84 -17.28 8.10
N ILE A 86 -16.42 -16.89 9.31
CA ILE A 86 -16.37 -15.48 9.73
C ILE A 86 -15.54 -14.66 8.75
N TYR A 87 -14.34 -15.15 8.40
CA TYR A 87 -13.49 -14.49 7.42
C TYR A 87 -14.17 -14.34 6.06
N ALA A 88 -14.78 -15.40 5.54
CA ALA A 88 -15.48 -15.37 4.25
C ALA A 88 -16.63 -14.35 4.25
N ILE A 89 -17.40 -14.27 5.34
CA ILE A 89 -18.47 -13.28 5.51
C ILE A 89 -17.87 -11.86 5.52
N LEU A 90 -16.84 -11.62 6.33
CA LEU A 90 -16.20 -10.31 6.41
C LEU A 90 -15.60 -9.87 5.08
N ALA A 91 -14.93 -10.77 4.36
CA ALA A 91 -14.38 -10.51 3.05
C ALA A 91 -15.48 -10.20 2.02
N ALA A 92 -16.59 -10.96 2.04
CA ALA A 92 -17.73 -10.70 1.17
C ALA A 92 -18.37 -9.34 1.47
N VAL A 93 -18.57 -9.01 2.76
CA VAL A 93 -19.07 -7.70 3.19
C VAL A 93 -18.15 -6.59 2.69
N LEU A 94 -16.82 -6.73 2.82
CA LEU A 94 -15.88 -5.73 2.33
C LEU A 94 -15.93 -5.55 0.82
N VAL A 95 -16.02 -6.63 0.04
CA VAL A 95 -16.19 -6.51 -1.43
C VAL A 95 -17.50 -5.81 -1.78
N ILE A 96 -18.59 -6.11 -1.05
CA ILE A 96 -19.86 -5.38 -1.23
C ILE A 96 -19.66 -3.89 -0.92
N LEU A 97 -18.94 -3.55 0.16
CA LEU A 97 -18.63 -2.16 0.50
C LEU A 97 -17.75 -1.49 -0.57
N PHE A 98 -16.79 -2.18 -1.16
CA PHE A 98 -15.99 -1.66 -2.29
C PHE A 98 -16.86 -1.26 -3.48
N ILE A 99 -17.91 -2.04 -3.76
CA ILE A 99 -18.86 -1.79 -4.84
C ILE A 99 -19.80 -0.62 -4.47
N LEU A 100 -20.39 -0.65 -3.27
CA LEU A 100 -21.42 0.31 -2.85
C LEU A 100 -20.84 1.70 -2.53
N LEU A 101 -19.65 1.74 -1.95
CA LEU A 101 -18.98 2.97 -1.53
C LEU A 101 -17.87 3.38 -2.51
N LYS A 102 -18.03 3.01 -3.78
CA LYS A 102 -17.09 3.35 -4.84
C LYS A 102 -16.85 4.86 -4.91
N SER A 103 -15.58 5.27 -4.95
CA SER A 103 -15.19 6.67 -5.05
C SER A 103 -15.49 7.25 -6.43
N ASN A 104 -16.34 8.26 -6.47
CA ASN A 104 -16.63 9.04 -7.70
C ASN A 104 -15.78 10.32 -7.79
N ASN A 105 -14.94 10.58 -6.79
CA ASN A 105 -14.13 11.79 -6.74
C ASN A 105 -12.76 11.52 -7.36
N HIS A 106 -12.26 12.48 -8.14
CA HIS A 106 -10.88 12.50 -8.65
C HIS A 106 -10.10 13.54 -7.86
N LEU A 107 -9.85 13.24 -6.59
CA LEU A 107 -9.10 14.13 -5.71
C LEU A 107 -7.73 14.40 -6.36
N LEU A 108 -7.32 15.67 -6.48
CA LEU A 108 -6.11 16.12 -7.19
C LEU A 108 -6.16 16.13 -8.74
N GLY A 109 -7.20 15.55 -9.36
CA GLY A 109 -7.48 15.67 -10.80
C GLY A 109 -6.63 14.78 -11.71
N ASP A 110 -5.68 14.02 -11.17
CA ASP A 110 -4.93 12.97 -11.85
C ASP A 110 -5.81 11.89 -12.48
N GLY A 111 -6.89 11.49 -11.81
CA GLY A 111 -7.86 10.54 -12.34
C GLY A 111 -8.46 10.98 -13.68
N TYR A 112 -8.67 12.28 -13.91
CA TYR A 112 -9.16 12.78 -15.21
C TYR A 112 -8.11 12.62 -16.33
N ASN A 113 -6.83 12.79 -16.00
CA ASN A 113 -5.75 12.56 -16.95
C ASN A 113 -5.70 11.08 -17.35
N LEU A 114 -5.76 10.16 -16.39
CA LEU A 114 -5.79 8.72 -16.63
C LEU A 114 -6.97 8.31 -17.51
N LEU A 115 -8.18 8.79 -17.20
CA LEU A 115 -9.37 8.54 -18.04
C LEU A 115 -9.18 9.09 -19.46
N GLY A 116 -8.63 10.30 -19.59
CA GLY A 116 -8.35 10.91 -20.90
C GLY A 116 -7.36 10.09 -21.73
N VAL A 117 -6.33 9.55 -21.09
CA VAL A 117 -5.30 8.72 -21.71
C VAL A 117 -5.86 7.41 -22.26
N ILE A 118 -6.65 6.68 -21.47
CA ILE A 118 -7.31 5.44 -21.94
C ILE A 118 -8.29 5.72 -23.07
N LYS A 119 -9.07 6.81 -22.98
CA LYS A 119 -10.02 7.18 -24.05
C LYS A 119 -9.34 7.49 -25.38
N ARG A 120 -8.10 8.00 -25.35
CA ARG A 120 -7.29 8.22 -26.56
C ARG A 120 -6.71 6.92 -27.14
N GLY A 121 -6.88 5.78 -26.46
CA GLY A 121 -6.33 4.51 -26.88
C GLY A 121 -4.83 4.41 -26.63
N ASN A 122 -4.31 5.07 -25.59
CA ASN A 122 -2.93 4.90 -25.19
C ASN A 122 -2.79 3.61 -24.38
N TYR A 123 -2.29 2.54 -25.00
CA TYR A 123 -2.14 1.22 -24.40
C TYR A 123 -0.89 1.04 -23.55
N PHE A 124 0.02 2.02 -23.57
CA PHE A 124 1.33 1.89 -22.97
C PHE A 124 1.74 3.20 -22.30
N SER A 125 2.30 3.08 -21.10
CA SER A 125 3.02 4.15 -20.44
C SER A 125 4.35 3.60 -19.91
N PRO A 126 5.48 4.30 -20.11
CA PRO A 126 6.80 3.81 -19.72
C PRO A 126 6.92 3.50 -18.23
N THR A 127 6.20 4.24 -17.39
CA THR A 127 6.27 4.13 -15.94
C THR A 127 5.33 3.08 -15.37
N GLU A 128 4.35 2.61 -16.13
CA GLU A 128 3.20 1.81 -15.66
C GLU A 128 2.65 0.91 -16.78
N PRO A 129 3.50 0.11 -17.44
CA PRO A 129 3.17 -0.49 -18.73
C PRO A 129 2.04 -1.53 -18.64
N LEU A 130 2.06 -2.40 -17.63
CA LEU A 130 1.02 -3.42 -17.48
C LEU A 130 -0.31 -2.84 -17.00
N ASP A 131 -0.27 -1.72 -16.26
CA ASP A 131 -1.48 -1.08 -15.76
C ASP A 131 -2.31 -0.52 -16.92
N TYR A 132 -1.66 0.25 -17.80
CA TYR A 132 -2.31 0.80 -18.99
C TYR A 132 -2.82 -0.28 -19.93
N LEU A 133 -2.01 -1.32 -20.15
CA LEU A 133 -2.43 -2.43 -21.00
C LEU A 133 -3.70 -3.08 -20.45
N LEU A 134 -3.72 -3.39 -19.15
CA LEU A 134 -4.84 -4.05 -18.51
C LEU A 134 -6.11 -3.19 -18.52
N HIS A 135 -6.01 -1.93 -18.14
CA HIS A 135 -7.19 -1.05 -18.14
C HIS A 135 -7.71 -0.80 -19.57
N ASN A 136 -6.84 -0.70 -20.58
CA ASN A 136 -7.30 -0.61 -21.97
C ASN A 136 -7.98 -1.90 -22.45
N MET A 137 -7.49 -3.08 -22.05
CA MET A 137 -8.15 -4.35 -22.33
C MET A 137 -9.57 -4.37 -21.75
N VAL A 138 -9.73 -4.03 -20.47
CA VAL A 138 -11.05 -3.96 -19.82
C VAL A 138 -11.93 -2.88 -20.48
N PHE A 139 -11.39 -1.71 -20.77
CA PHE A 139 -12.09 -0.63 -21.47
C PHE A 139 -12.63 -1.07 -22.84
N SER A 140 -11.83 -1.82 -23.60
CA SER A 140 -12.22 -2.34 -24.91
C SER A 140 -13.39 -3.33 -24.84
N LEU A 141 -13.45 -4.13 -23.77
CA LEU A 141 -14.54 -5.08 -23.52
C LEU A 141 -15.84 -4.39 -23.10
N LEU A 142 -15.78 -3.19 -22.52
CA LEU A 142 -16.95 -2.47 -21.98
C LEU A 142 -17.65 -1.53 -22.97
N GLY A 143 -17.16 -1.42 -24.22
CA GLY A 143 -17.87 -0.69 -25.28
C GLY A 143 -17.50 0.78 -25.48
N ARG A 144 -16.33 1.22 -24.98
CA ARG A 144 -15.79 2.60 -25.09
C ARG A 144 -16.67 3.70 -24.47
N GLY A 145 -16.15 4.94 -24.44
CA GLY A 145 -16.82 6.11 -23.85
C GLY A 145 -16.49 6.37 -22.38
N ASP A 146 -16.96 7.49 -21.82
CA ASP A 146 -16.58 7.94 -20.47
C ASP A 146 -16.94 6.92 -19.38
N ASN A 147 -18.15 6.35 -19.44
CA ASN A 147 -18.57 5.35 -18.48
C ASN A 147 -17.71 4.07 -18.56
N ALA A 148 -17.35 3.61 -19.76
CA ALA A 148 -16.50 2.43 -19.91
C ALA A 148 -15.09 2.66 -19.34
N ALA A 149 -14.52 3.86 -19.51
CA ALA A 149 -13.20 4.20 -18.96
C ALA A 149 -13.22 4.25 -17.43
N TYR A 150 -14.27 4.84 -16.85
CA TYR A 150 -14.42 4.86 -15.41
C TYR A 150 -14.65 3.45 -14.84
N GLN A 151 -15.52 2.66 -15.49
CA GLN A 151 -15.78 1.27 -15.09
C GLN A 151 -14.56 0.37 -15.24
N SER A 152 -13.68 0.61 -16.22
CA SER A 152 -12.45 -0.18 -16.36
C SER A 152 -11.52 0.00 -15.17
N TYR A 153 -11.40 1.21 -14.63
CA TYR A 153 -10.65 1.44 -13.39
C TYR A 153 -11.36 0.85 -12.18
N ALA A 154 -12.67 1.10 -12.07
CA ALA A 154 -13.46 0.61 -10.93
C ALA A 154 -13.43 -0.92 -10.79
N ILE A 155 -13.64 -1.65 -11.89
CA ILE A 155 -13.64 -3.11 -11.91
C ILE A 155 -12.27 -3.66 -11.53
N CYS A 156 -11.20 -3.12 -12.11
CA CYS A 156 -9.83 -3.53 -11.78
C CYS A 156 -9.50 -3.28 -10.31
N SER A 157 -9.86 -2.12 -9.78
CA SER A 157 -9.63 -1.75 -8.38
C SER A 157 -10.39 -2.67 -7.39
N ILE A 158 -11.67 -2.95 -7.66
CA ILE A 158 -12.48 -3.86 -6.84
C ILE A 158 -11.94 -5.30 -6.95
N ALA A 159 -11.54 -5.73 -8.14
CA ALA A 159 -10.93 -7.04 -8.36
C ALA A 159 -9.62 -7.18 -7.58
N CYS A 160 -8.78 -6.14 -7.55
CA CYS A 160 -7.59 -6.08 -6.69
C CYS A 160 -7.95 -6.25 -5.21
N GLY A 161 -8.99 -5.58 -4.72
CA GLY A 161 -9.48 -5.74 -3.35
C GLY A 161 -9.92 -7.18 -3.05
N ALA A 162 -10.65 -7.81 -3.96
CA ALA A 162 -11.07 -9.21 -3.80
C ALA A 162 -9.88 -10.18 -3.82
N ILE A 163 -8.91 -9.97 -4.71
CA ILE A 163 -7.65 -10.74 -4.77
C ILE A 163 -6.86 -10.54 -3.49
N PHE A 164 -6.76 -9.30 -3.00
CA PHE A 164 -6.07 -8.95 -1.76
C PHE A 164 -6.62 -9.73 -0.57
N LEU A 165 -7.94 -9.72 -0.36
CA LEU A 165 -8.58 -10.48 0.71
C LEU A 165 -8.33 -11.98 0.53
N THR A 166 -8.54 -12.50 -0.68
CA THR A 166 -8.31 -13.92 -0.96
C THR A 166 -6.87 -14.35 -0.69
N ALA A 167 -5.88 -13.56 -1.09
CA ALA A 167 -4.47 -13.85 -0.89
C ALA A 167 -4.06 -13.75 0.59
N LEU A 168 -4.60 -12.78 1.36
CA LEU A 168 -4.41 -12.73 2.81
C LEU A 168 -4.84 -14.05 3.48
N TYR A 169 -5.99 -14.61 3.09
CA TYR A 169 -6.48 -15.88 3.63
C TYR A 169 -5.50 -17.04 3.42
N TYR A 170 -4.81 -17.09 2.28
CA TYR A 170 -3.88 -18.16 1.94
C TYR A 170 -2.50 -17.99 2.58
N ILE A 171 -2.04 -16.74 2.71
CA ILE A 171 -0.73 -16.39 3.27
C ILE A 171 -0.75 -16.53 4.80
N ILE A 172 -1.78 -15.99 5.46
CA ILE A 172 -1.87 -16.02 6.92
C ILE A 172 -2.48 -17.36 7.37
N LYS A 173 -1.62 -18.20 7.96
CA LYS A 173 -1.98 -19.57 8.37
C LYS A 173 -2.84 -19.58 9.63
N ASN A 174 -2.46 -18.80 10.63
CA ASN A 174 -3.24 -18.65 11.86
C ASN A 174 -4.49 -17.80 11.57
N LYS A 175 -5.67 -18.35 11.87
CA LYS A 175 -6.94 -17.70 11.53
C LYS A 175 -7.35 -16.60 12.50
N VAL A 176 -6.83 -16.61 13.73
CA VAL A 176 -6.96 -15.46 14.64
C VAL A 176 -6.15 -14.29 14.11
N ASP A 177 -4.88 -14.53 13.76
CA ASP A 177 -4.01 -13.50 13.17
C ASP A 177 -4.57 -12.96 11.86
N LEU A 178 -5.28 -13.79 11.08
CA LEU A 178 -5.94 -13.36 9.85
C LEU A 178 -7.07 -12.36 10.12
N ILE A 179 -7.92 -12.60 11.13
CA ILE A 179 -8.99 -11.68 11.50
C ILE A 179 -8.39 -10.37 12.05
N LEU A 180 -7.35 -10.47 12.88
CA LEU A 180 -6.66 -9.28 13.39
C LEU A 180 -6.00 -8.48 12.27
N SER A 181 -5.36 -9.16 11.31
CA SER A 181 -4.75 -8.51 10.14
C SER A 181 -5.81 -7.80 9.29
N LEU A 182 -7.01 -8.37 9.17
CA LEU A 182 -8.11 -7.72 8.46
C LEU A 182 -8.53 -6.42 9.16
N ALA A 183 -8.60 -6.43 10.50
CA ALA A 183 -8.90 -5.23 11.27
C ALA A 183 -7.81 -4.15 11.08
N VAL A 184 -6.53 -4.54 11.12
CA VAL A 184 -5.41 -3.61 10.88
C VAL A 184 -5.46 -3.04 9.46
N VAL A 185 -5.67 -3.87 8.45
CA VAL A 185 -5.76 -3.42 7.05
C VAL A 185 -6.96 -2.51 6.85
N PHE A 186 -8.08 -2.75 7.52
CA PHE A 186 -9.25 -1.88 7.43
C PHE A 186 -8.96 -0.46 7.93
N CYS A 187 -8.03 -0.32 8.88
CA CYS A 187 -7.60 0.98 9.38
C CYS A 187 -6.59 1.68 8.46
N PHE A 188 -6.09 1.04 7.40
CA PHE A 188 -5.12 1.65 6.50
C PHE A 188 -5.82 2.46 5.41
N THR A 189 -5.37 3.71 5.23
CA THR A 189 -5.86 4.59 4.16
C THR A 189 -5.69 3.98 2.77
N ALA A 190 -4.70 3.11 2.58
CA ALA A 190 -4.47 2.40 1.33
C ALA A 190 -5.64 1.50 0.89
N LEU A 191 -6.55 1.13 1.81
CA LEU A 191 -7.77 0.39 1.44
C LEU A 191 -8.64 1.18 0.44
N GLN A 192 -8.52 2.51 0.39
CA GLN A 192 -9.23 3.37 -0.57
C GLN A 192 -8.99 2.95 -2.02
N PHE A 193 -7.82 2.36 -2.32
CA PHE A 193 -7.47 1.89 -3.66
C PHE A 193 -8.36 0.75 -4.16
N PHE A 194 -9.15 0.12 -3.28
CA PHE A 194 -10.07 -0.95 -3.65
C PHE A 194 -11.52 -0.48 -3.84
N PHE A 195 -11.83 0.79 -3.52
CA PHE A 195 -13.17 1.38 -3.69
C PHE A 195 -13.36 1.99 -5.09
N GLY A 196 -12.86 1.30 -6.13
CA GLY A 196 -12.98 1.73 -7.52
C GLY A 196 -12.37 3.10 -7.84
N TYR A 197 -11.40 3.54 -7.05
CA TYR A 197 -10.70 4.80 -7.24
C TYR A 197 -9.86 4.75 -8.52
N VAL A 198 -9.87 5.84 -9.30
CA VAL A 198 -9.20 5.90 -10.61
C VAL A 198 -7.74 6.25 -10.43
N GLU A 199 -6.93 5.21 -10.25
CA GLU A 199 -5.49 5.30 -10.03
C GLU A 199 -4.73 4.14 -10.66
N ASN A 200 -3.49 4.41 -11.01
CA ASN A 200 -2.62 3.48 -11.71
C ASN A 200 -1.66 2.66 -10.83
N TYR A 201 -1.66 2.91 -9.52
CA TYR A 201 -0.80 2.20 -8.58
C TYR A 201 -1.56 1.15 -7.77
N THR A 202 -2.82 0.84 -8.12
CA THR A 202 -3.64 -0.14 -7.37
C THR A 202 -3.06 -1.55 -7.43
N PHE A 203 -2.70 -2.04 -8.63
CA PHE A 203 -2.04 -3.34 -8.79
C PHE A 203 -0.63 -3.33 -8.21
N SER A 204 0.12 -2.25 -8.40
CA SER A 204 1.45 -2.12 -7.79
C SER A 204 1.37 -2.24 -6.28
N PHE A 205 0.46 -1.51 -5.61
CA PHE A 205 0.23 -1.62 -4.17
C PHE A 205 -0.06 -3.07 -3.75
N LEU A 206 -0.96 -3.76 -4.46
CA LEU A 206 -1.29 -5.17 -4.22
C LEU A 206 -0.03 -6.05 -4.24
N PHE A 207 0.80 -5.93 -5.28
CA PHE A 207 2.01 -6.74 -5.43
C PHE A 207 3.13 -6.34 -4.47
N MET A 208 3.31 -5.04 -4.17
CA MET A 208 4.26 -4.54 -3.18
C MET A 208 3.93 -5.07 -1.78
N PHE A 209 2.65 -5.08 -1.41
CA PHE A 209 2.19 -5.60 -0.14
C PHE A 209 2.48 -7.10 -0.02
N PHE A 210 2.11 -7.90 -1.03
CA PHE A 210 2.38 -9.34 -0.98
C PHE A 210 3.85 -9.69 -1.15
N TYR A 211 4.62 -8.90 -1.91
CA TYR A 211 6.07 -8.99 -1.95
C TYR A 211 6.63 -8.85 -0.53
N SER A 212 6.18 -7.85 0.23
CA SER A 212 6.67 -7.60 1.59
C SER A 212 6.36 -8.77 2.53
N LEU A 213 5.15 -9.33 2.47
CA LEU A 213 4.79 -10.52 3.26
C LEU A 213 5.61 -11.76 2.85
N SER A 214 5.78 -11.98 1.54
CA SER A 214 6.56 -13.10 1.01
C SER A 214 8.05 -12.96 1.34
N ALA A 215 8.59 -11.75 1.28
CA ALA A 215 9.95 -11.37 1.66
C ALA A 215 10.23 -11.66 3.14
N ILE A 216 9.33 -11.28 4.05
CA ILE A 216 9.45 -11.56 5.49
C ILE A 216 9.41 -13.07 5.76
N ARG A 217 8.50 -13.81 5.09
CA ARG A 217 8.45 -15.27 5.20
C ARG A 217 9.77 -15.90 4.76
N ASP A 218 10.28 -15.49 3.62
CA ASP A 218 11.51 -15.99 3.01
C ASP A 218 12.75 -15.65 3.87
N LEU A 219 12.78 -14.45 4.45
CA LEU A 219 13.79 -14.04 5.43
C LEU A 219 13.81 -14.98 6.64
N ASN A 220 12.65 -15.24 7.24
CA ASN A 220 12.53 -16.12 8.42
C ASN A 220 12.91 -17.57 8.10
N ALA A 221 12.54 -18.03 6.91
CA ALA A 221 12.79 -19.40 6.48
C ALA A 221 14.16 -19.60 5.82
N ARG A 222 14.99 -18.55 5.71
CA ARG A 222 16.31 -18.57 5.06
C ARG A 222 16.30 -19.26 3.69
N HIS A 223 15.27 -18.96 2.89
CA HIS A 223 15.21 -19.35 1.50
C HIS A 223 14.57 -18.23 0.68
N LEU A 224 14.92 -18.13 -0.61
CA LEU A 224 14.24 -17.24 -1.54
C LEU A 224 13.27 -18.03 -2.43
N SER A 225 11.99 -17.70 -2.34
CA SER A 225 10.94 -18.33 -3.15
C SER A 225 10.78 -17.65 -4.51
N LEU A 226 10.36 -18.43 -5.51
CA LEU A 226 9.97 -17.89 -6.82
C LEU A 226 8.79 -16.91 -6.71
N LEU A 227 7.92 -17.09 -5.72
CA LEU A 227 6.80 -16.19 -5.46
C LEU A 227 7.28 -14.78 -5.11
N THR A 228 8.28 -14.63 -4.23
CA THR A 228 8.85 -13.32 -3.87
C THR A 228 9.44 -12.61 -5.10
N ILE A 229 10.14 -13.37 -5.95
CA ILE A 229 10.72 -12.85 -7.20
C ILE A 229 9.61 -12.38 -8.14
N ALA A 230 8.59 -13.21 -8.37
CA ALA A 230 7.48 -12.91 -9.26
C ALA A 230 6.69 -11.67 -8.79
N LEU A 231 6.42 -11.55 -7.49
CA LEU A 231 5.72 -10.41 -6.92
C LEU A 231 6.50 -9.10 -7.08
N LEU A 232 7.82 -9.12 -6.92
CA LEU A 232 8.66 -7.94 -7.19
C LEU A 232 8.61 -7.53 -8.67
N ILE A 233 8.76 -8.50 -9.58
CA ILE A 233 8.69 -8.25 -11.02
C ILE A 233 7.34 -7.65 -11.39
N LEU A 234 6.25 -8.22 -10.88
CA LEU A 234 4.89 -7.71 -11.12
C LEU A 234 4.71 -6.30 -10.54
N ALA A 235 5.19 -6.03 -9.32
CA ALA A 235 5.12 -4.69 -8.74
C ALA A 235 5.82 -3.66 -9.63
N CYS A 236 7.04 -3.94 -10.09
CA CYS A 236 7.80 -3.07 -11.01
C CYS A 236 7.15 -2.93 -12.38
N ALA A 237 6.52 -4.00 -12.90
CA ALA A 237 5.89 -4.00 -14.21
C ALA A 237 4.54 -3.25 -14.23
N PHE A 238 3.84 -3.18 -13.10
CA PHE A 238 2.65 -2.33 -12.95
C PHE A 238 3.02 -0.89 -12.59
N GLN A 239 4.10 -0.65 -11.83
CA GLN A 239 4.57 0.70 -11.52
C GLN A 239 6.08 0.71 -11.28
N LEU A 240 6.80 1.51 -12.07
CA LEU A 240 8.25 1.60 -12.07
C LEU A 240 8.82 2.09 -10.74
N SER A 241 8.08 2.93 -10.00
CA SER A 241 8.50 3.39 -8.67
C SER A 241 8.68 2.26 -7.64
N SER A 242 8.09 1.08 -7.90
CA SER A 242 8.31 -0.13 -7.10
C SER A 242 9.75 -0.66 -7.16
N ILE A 243 10.59 -0.14 -8.07
CA ILE A 243 12.05 -0.38 -8.07
C ILE A 243 12.71 0.02 -6.74
N SER A 244 12.08 0.91 -5.97
CA SER A 244 12.48 1.23 -4.60
C SER A 244 12.53 0.00 -3.66
N LEU A 245 11.92 -1.13 -4.04
CA LEU A 245 11.98 -2.42 -3.32
C LEU A 245 13.17 -3.31 -3.72
N ILE A 246 13.93 -2.95 -4.76
CA ILE A 246 15.11 -3.73 -5.17
C ILE A 246 16.17 -3.82 -4.05
N PRO A 247 16.46 -2.77 -3.26
CA PRO A 247 17.40 -2.88 -2.14
C PRO A 247 17.01 -3.96 -1.12
N SER A 248 15.72 -4.08 -0.75
CA SER A 248 15.27 -5.15 0.16
C SER A 248 15.39 -6.53 -0.48
N PHE A 249 15.17 -6.64 -1.79
CA PHE A 249 15.36 -7.90 -2.51
C PHE A 249 16.84 -8.30 -2.59
N ILE A 250 17.73 -7.35 -2.88
CA ILE A 250 19.18 -7.57 -2.83
C ILE A 250 19.56 -8.07 -1.44
N PHE A 251 19.10 -7.41 -0.37
CA PHE A 251 19.36 -7.84 0.99
C PHE A 251 18.96 -9.31 1.24
N LEU A 252 17.77 -9.73 0.80
CA LEU A 252 17.35 -11.14 0.87
C LEU A 252 18.28 -12.08 0.09
N LEU A 253 18.72 -11.69 -1.10
CA LEU A 253 19.69 -12.48 -1.88
C LEU A 253 21.02 -12.64 -1.15
N LEU A 254 21.52 -11.56 -0.53
CA LEU A 254 22.79 -11.59 0.19
C LEU A 254 22.77 -12.52 1.42
N LEU A 255 21.61 -12.69 2.03
CA LEU A 255 21.41 -13.58 3.17
C LEU A 255 21.24 -15.04 2.77
N ASN A 256 20.60 -15.31 1.62
CA ASN A 256 20.25 -16.66 1.20
C ASN A 256 21.34 -17.37 0.37
N PHE A 257 22.25 -16.62 -0.25
CA PHE A 257 23.31 -17.19 -1.08
C PHE A 257 24.70 -16.84 -0.54
N PRO A 258 25.44 -17.79 0.08
CA PRO A 258 26.82 -17.56 0.51
C PRO A 258 27.83 -17.70 -0.63
N GLY A 259 29.02 -17.12 -0.45
CA GLY A 259 30.19 -17.36 -1.30
C GLY A 259 30.13 -16.72 -2.70
N LYS A 260 30.73 -17.39 -3.69
CA LYS A 260 30.88 -16.87 -5.07
C LYS A 260 29.54 -16.69 -5.79
N THR A 261 28.56 -17.53 -5.51
CA THR A 261 27.20 -17.47 -6.08
C THR A 261 26.52 -16.14 -5.81
N LYS A 262 26.76 -15.57 -4.61
CA LYS A 262 26.28 -14.23 -4.22
C LYS A 262 26.69 -13.15 -5.22
N TYR A 263 27.96 -13.13 -5.59
CA TYR A 263 28.53 -12.11 -6.49
C TYR A 263 28.01 -12.28 -7.92
N LEU A 264 27.86 -13.52 -8.40
CA LEU A 264 27.28 -13.78 -9.72
C LEU A 264 25.82 -13.35 -9.80
N ILE A 265 25.02 -13.62 -8.75
CA ILE A 265 23.62 -13.18 -8.70
C ILE A 265 23.56 -11.65 -8.61
N MET A 266 24.35 -11.01 -7.73
CA MET A 266 24.42 -9.54 -7.66
C MET A 266 24.80 -8.91 -8.99
N LEU A 267 25.82 -9.44 -9.67
CA LEU A 267 26.22 -8.98 -10.99
C LEU A 267 25.08 -9.14 -11.99
N GLY A 268 24.39 -10.29 -11.98
CA GLY A 268 23.21 -10.52 -12.81
C GLY A 268 22.09 -9.52 -12.55
N VAL A 269 21.78 -9.20 -11.29
CA VAL A 269 20.77 -8.20 -10.92
C VAL A 269 21.20 -6.80 -11.37
N ILE A 270 22.45 -6.40 -11.12
CA ILE A 270 22.99 -5.10 -11.54
C ILE A 270 22.94 -4.96 -13.06
N LEU A 271 23.35 -6.00 -13.80
CA LEU A 271 23.30 -6.02 -15.26
C LEU A 271 21.86 -5.96 -15.76
N ALA A 272 20.94 -6.74 -15.17
CA ALA A 272 19.52 -6.71 -15.54
C ALA A 272 18.91 -5.32 -15.29
N CYS A 273 19.14 -4.73 -14.12
CA CYS A 273 18.70 -3.37 -13.82
C CYS A 273 19.33 -2.34 -14.78
N GLY A 274 20.63 -2.45 -15.05
CA GLY A 274 21.33 -1.58 -15.98
C GLY A 274 20.78 -1.67 -17.41
N LEU A 275 20.49 -2.88 -17.89
CA LEU A 275 19.86 -3.12 -19.19
C LEU A 275 18.42 -2.60 -19.24
N LEU A 276 17.65 -2.76 -18.16
CA LEU A 276 16.30 -2.21 -18.07
C LEU A 276 16.32 -0.68 -18.12
N VAL A 277 17.21 -0.03 -17.37
CA VAL A 277 17.38 1.43 -17.40
C VAL A 277 17.87 1.88 -18.77
N ALA A 278 18.86 1.22 -19.36
CA ALA A 278 19.36 1.57 -20.69
C ALA A 278 18.28 1.38 -21.77
N GLY A 279 17.55 0.28 -21.73
CA GLY A 279 16.42 0.01 -22.64
C GLY A 279 15.32 1.05 -22.48
N TYR A 280 14.98 1.42 -21.25
CA TYR A 280 14.06 2.52 -20.95
C TYR A 280 14.56 3.83 -21.56
N MET A 281 15.83 4.20 -21.32
CA MET A 281 16.42 5.43 -21.84
C MET A 281 16.44 5.47 -23.37
N ILE A 282 16.68 4.34 -24.04
CA ILE A 282 16.68 4.26 -25.51
C ILE A 282 15.26 4.41 -26.04
N LEU A 283 14.31 3.62 -25.52
CA LEU A 283 12.92 3.57 -25.99
C LEU A 283 12.16 4.85 -25.66
N PHE A 284 12.50 5.52 -24.57
CA PHE A 284 11.81 6.72 -24.06
C PHE A 284 12.70 7.95 -24.01
N SER A 285 13.75 7.97 -24.82
CA SER A 285 14.70 9.09 -24.95
C SER A 285 14.03 10.45 -25.24
N GLN A 286 12.81 10.43 -25.79
CA GLN A 286 12.03 11.65 -26.04
C GLN A 286 11.30 12.19 -24.80
N VAL A 287 11.21 11.41 -23.72
CA VAL A 287 10.73 11.91 -22.43
C VAL A 287 11.94 12.50 -21.70
N PRO A 288 12.03 13.83 -21.55
CA PRO A 288 13.15 14.42 -20.84
C PRO A 288 13.12 13.91 -19.40
N LEU A 289 14.25 13.38 -18.90
CA LEU A 289 14.39 12.92 -17.50
C LEU A 289 13.96 14.00 -16.50
N ALA A 290 14.17 15.28 -16.84
CA ALA A 290 13.74 16.43 -16.05
C ALA A 290 12.20 16.55 -15.90
N GLY A 291 11.42 15.88 -16.74
CA GLY A 291 9.97 15.76 -16.62
C GLY A 291 9.50 14.56 -15.79
N ILE A 292 10.41 13.64 -15.44
CA ILE A 292 10.10 12.44 -14.63
C ILE A 292 10.56 12.64 -13.19
N PHE A 293 11.75 13.21 -12.98
CA PHE A 293 12.34 13.39 -11.65
C PHE A 293 12.46 14.86 -11.29
N VAL A 294 12.13 15.20 -10.05
CA VAL A 294 12.45 16.51 -9.49
C VAL A 294 13.98 16.68 -9.49
N PRO A 295 14.53 17.76 -10.07
CA PRO A 295 15.97 17.90 -10.19
C PRO A 295 16.63 18.04 -8.81
N LEU A 296 17.84 17.49 -8.67
CA LEU A 296 18.60 17.57 -7.42
C LEU A 296 19.10 19.01 -7.14
N ALA A 297 19.28 19.82 -8.19
CA ALA A 297 19.76 21.19 -8.13
C ALA A 297 18.90 22.10 -9.02
N LYS A 298 18.86 23.41 -8.71
CA LYS A 298 18.03 24.38 -9.44
C LYS A 298 18.51 24.45 -10.88
N THR A 299 17.57 24.47 -11.82
CA THR A 299 17.86 24.77 -13.22
C THR A 299 17.25 26.12 -13.58
N PRO A 300 17.75 26.81 -14.64
CA PRO A 300 17.14 28.06 -15.10
C PRO A 300 15.65 27.91 -15.47
N SER A 301 15.24 26.72 -15.92
CA SER A 301 13.86 26.41 -16.30
C SER A 301 13.01 25.87 -15.15
N ASN A 302 13.62 25.35 -14.08
CA ASN A 302 12.91 24.80 -12.93
C ASN A 302 13.63 25.17 -11.62
N PRO A 303 13.15 26.21 -10.91
CA PRO A 303 13.70 26.59 -9.61
C PRO A 303 13.29 25.63 -8.48
N TYR A 304 12.41 24.67 -8.75
CA TYR A 304 11.97 23.66 -7.79
C TYR A 304 12.91 22.45 -7.80
N THR A 305 13.43 22.07 -6.64
CA THR A 305 14.42 20.99 -6.49
C THR A 305 14.03 20.08 -5.36
N LEU A 306 14.51 18.83 -5.40
CA LEU A 306 14.23 17.80 -4.39
C LEU A 306 14.55 18.26 -2.95
N PHE A 307 15.56 19.12 -2.81
CA PHE A 307 16.00 19.69 -1.53
C PHE A 307 15.62 21.17 -1.37
N SER A 308 14.66 21.66 -2.16
CA SER A 308 14.20 23.03 -2.01
C SER A 308 13.45 23.20 -0.69
N GLY A 309 13.66 24.32 0.00
CA GLY A 309 12.92 24.66 1.22
C GLY A 309 11.42 24.88 0.98
N GLN A 310 10.94 24.78 -0.26
CA GLN A 310 9.51 24.79 -0.60
C GLN A 310 8.84 23.43 -0.35
N HIS A 311 9.62 22.37 -0.12
CA HIS A 311 9.12 21.04 0.28
C HIS A 311 8.83 20.90 1.78
N ILE A 312 9.34 21.81 2.61
CA ILE A 312 9.28 21.78 4.09
C ILE A 312 8.34 22.90 4.56
#